data_AF-A0A0M2JZ97-F1
#
_entry.id   AF-A0A0M2JZ97-F1
#
_cell.length_a   1.000
_cell.length_b   1.000
_cell.length_c   1.000
_cell.angle_alpha   90.00
_cell.angle_beta   90.00
_cell.angle_gamma   90.00
#
_symmetry.space_group_name_H-M   'P 1'
#
loop_
_entity.id
_entity.type
_entity.pdbx_description
1 polymer ?
#
loop_
_entity_poly.entity_id
_entity_poly.type
_entity_poly.pdbx_seq_one_letter_code
_entity_poly.pdbx_strand_id
1 'polypeptide(L)'
;MPQLPPLGARVSLRYRLPADEARPFTDVIGHVEQVGPAVSVRTRHGEIVTIPGDDVVAFRVVPEQPVRVGAIRNLEHAAALAWPGTEQQWLDGWFLRFGGGATRRANSAVPLHFTSHAEIVAMAGHYAARGLPAVISAPDRLFRIPDGVPTDAENLVMTAEVEPGTAGEVTVSAVPDERWLTLYERDVPPPVLTAVVDGEVGFGALADAAVGRVAITEAPDGTRWAGVSAVHVVESARRQGLARRLCTGLLGWAGERGATRAYVQVVSDNEGARRLYEQMGFTLHHRSRYVRAEDLL
;
A
#
# COMPACT_ATOMS: atom_id res chain seq x y z
N MET A 1 34.80 -18.67 -0.34
CA MET A 1 33.77 -18.26 -1.31
C MET A 1 33.35 -16.85 -0.97
N PRO A 2 33.24 -15.92 -1.94
CA PRO A 2 32.66 -14.62 -1.67
C PRO A 2 31.26 -14.81 -1.08
N GLN A 3 30.91 -13.97 -0.10
CA GLN A 3 29.55 -13.94 0.43
C GLN A 3 28.61 -13.53 -0.71
N LEU A 4 27.57 -14.32 -0.95
CA LEU A 4 26.56 -14.00 -1.97
C LEU A 4 25.53 -13.04 -1.37
N PRO A 5 24.92 -12.15 -2.18
CA PRO A 5 23.93 -11.22 -1.68
C PRO A 5 22.64 -11.95 -1.26
N PRO A 6 21.86 -11.40 -0.32
CA PRO A 6 20.58 -11.98 0.07
C PRO A 6 19.57 -11.91 -1.06
N LEU A 7 18.84 -13.00 -1.29
CA LEU A 7 17.73 -13.06 -2.25
C LEU A 7 16.69 -11.99 -1.91
N GLY A 8 16.20 -11.29 -2.93
CA GLY A 8 15.20 -10.22 -2.81
C GLY A 8 15.75 -8.87 -2.37
N ALA A 9 16.99 -8.77 -1.90
CA ALA A 9 17.56 -7.48 -1.50
C ALA A 9 17.93 -6.62 -2.70
N ARG A 10 17.78 -5.30 -2.55
CA ARG A 10 18.37 -4.34 -3.48
C ARG A 10 19.85 -4.19 -3.19
N VAL A 11 20.69 -4.51 -4.17
CA VAL A 11 22.15 -4.47 -4.02
C VAL A 11 22.78 -3.60 -5.09
N SER A 12 23.94 -3.04 -4.75
CA SER A 12 24.97 -2.67 -5.72
C SER A 12 25.98 -3.81 -5.75
N LEU A 13 26.08 -4.52 -6.86
CA LEU A 13 26.93 -5.71 -7.02
C LEU A 13 28.02 -5.42 -8.04
N ARG A 14 29.28 -5.58 -7.64
CA ARG A 14 30.47 -5.46 -8.48
C ARG A 14 30.88 -6.83 -8.98
N TYR A 15 31.13 -6.96 -10.29
CA TYR A 15 31.52 -8.24 -10.90
C TYR A 15 32.56 -8.09 -12.00
N ARG A 16 33.23 -9.20 -12.32
CA ARG A 16 34.26 -9.27 -13.36
C ARG A 16 33.64 -9.33 -14.75
N LEU A 17 34.21 -8.58 -15.70
CA LEU A 17 33.87 -8.69 -17.10
C LEU A 17 34.80 -9.71 -17.78
N PRO A 18 34.27 -10.72 -18.50
CA PRO A 18 35.10 -11.77 -19.10
C PRO A 18 36.07 -11.29 -20.20
N ALA A 19 35.83 -10.12 -20.79
CA ALA A 19 36.45 -9.74 -22.07
C ALA A 19 37.07 -8.32 -22.11
N ASP A 20 37.17 -7.61 -20.98
CA ASP A 20 37.72 -6.25 -20.94
C ASP A 20 38.89 -6.15 -19.95
N GLU A 21 40.12 -6.39 -20.42
CA GLU A 21 41.33 -6.27 -19.60
C GLU A 21 41.61 -4.83 -19.12
N ALA A 22 41.11 -3.82 -19.84
CA ALA A 22 41.29 -2.42 -19.47
C ALA A 22 40.29 -1.96 -18.39
N ARG A 23 39.08 -2.56 -18.37
CA ARG A 23 38.05 -2.37 -17.34
C ARG A 23 37.52 -3.71 -16.86
N PRO A 24 38.29 -4.45 -16.04
CA PRO A 24 37.96 -5.82 -15.65
C PRO A 24 36.76 -5.92 -14.71
N PHE A 25 36.18 -4.80 -14.26
CA PHE A 25 35.07 -4.77 -13.31
C PHE A 25 33.99 -3.79 -13.74
N THR A 26 32.75 -4.16 -13.49
CA THR A 26 31.59 -3.27 -13.61
C THR A 26 30.63 -3.48 -12.43
N ASP A 27 29.67 -2.57 -12.27
CA ASP A 27 28.69 -2.60 -11.19
C ASP A 27 27.27 -2.71 -11.78
N VAL A 28 26.41 -3.51 -11.14
CA VAL A 28 24.96 -3.55 -11.39
C VAL A 28 24.20 -3.16 -10.12
N ILE A 29 23.15 -2.35 -10.26
CA ILE A 29 22.27 -1.99 -9.15
C ILE A 29 20.86 -2.50 -9.44
N GLY A 30 20.32 -3.30 -8.53
CA GLY A 30 19.02 -3.90 -8.72
C GLY A 30 18.64 -4.89 -7.62
N HIS A 31 17.54 -5.60 -7.82
CA HIS A 31 17.05 -6.61 -6.89
C HIS A 31 17.61 -7.98 -7.23
N VAL A 32 18.06 -8.70 -6.22
CA VAL A 32 18.57 -10.07 -6.38
C VAL A 32 17.39 -11.03 -6.60
N GLU A 33 17.33 -11.64 -7.76
CA GLU A 33 16.24 -12.55 -8.16
C GLU A 33 16.61 -14.01 -7.97
N GLN A 34 17.91 -14.30 -8.02
CA GLN A 34 18.45 -15.63 -7.91
C GLN A 34 19.82 -15.58 -7.24
N VAL A 35 20.09 -16.58 -6.39
CA VAL A 35 21.39 -16.79 -5.72
C VAL A 35 21.75 -18.27 -5.83
N GLY A 36 22.95 -18.56 -6.34
CA GLY A 36 23.44 -19.92 -6.57
C GLY A 36 24.75 -19.92 -7.36
N PRO A 37 24.97 -20.87 -8.29
CA PRO A 37 26.12 -20.86 -9.21
C PRO A 37 26.21 -19.58 -10.06
N ALA A 38 25.09 -18.89 -10.23
CA ALA A 38 24.99 -17.54 -10.75
C ALA A 38 24.08 -16.69 -9.87
N VAL A 39 24.34 -15.39 -9.84
CA VAL A 39 23.53 -14.37 -9.20
C VAL A 39 22.82 -13.58 -10.30
N SER A 40 21.49 -13.47 -10.23
CA SER A 40 20.72 -12.65 -11.17
C SER A 40 20.23 -11.39 -10.46
N VAL A 41 20.49 -10.24 -11.06
CA VAL A 41 20.09 -8.93 -10.55
C VAL A 41 19.18 -8.25 -11.57
N ARG A 42 17.92 -7.99 -11.20
CA ARG A 42 16.99 -7.19 -12.02
C ARG A 42 17.24 -5.72 -11.78
N THR A 43 17.67 -5.01 -12.81
CA THR A 43 17.91 -3.56 -12.75
C THR A 43 16.60 -2.79 -12.64
N ARG A 44 16.69 -1.49 -12.33
CA ARG A 44 15.53 -0.58 -12.30
C ARG A 44 14.73 -0.53 -13.61
N HIS A 45 15.34 -0.92 -14.73
CA HIS A 45 14.75 -0.88 -16.07
C HIS A 45 14.19 -2.24 -16.50
N GLY A 46 14.14 -3.22 -15.58
CA GLY A 46 13.62 -4.56 -15.84
C GLY A 46 14.62 -5.52 -16.49
N GLU A 47 15.79 -5.05 -16.91
CA GLU A 47 16.87 -5.91 -17.43
C GLU A 47 17.38 -6.86 -16.34
N ILE A 48 17.52 -8.14 -16.65
CA ILE A 48 18.12 -9.13 -15.76
C ILE A 48 19.58 -9.33 -16.15
N VAL A 49 20.49 -8.91 -15.26
CA VAL A 49 21.92 -9.17 -15.40
C VAL A 49 22.24 -10.44 -14.62
N THR A 50 22.73 -11.47 -15.30
CA THR A 50 23.15 -12.73 -14.67
C THR A 50 24.68 -12.81 -14.62
N ILE A 51 25.20 -13.00 -13.41
CA ILE A 51 26.64 -12.99 -13.11
C ILE A 51 27.03 -14.37 -12.56
N PRO A 52 28.06 -15.05 -13.11
CA PRO A 52 28.62 -16.24 -12.47
C PRO A 52 29.06 -15.95 -11.03
N GLY A 53 28.79 -16.85 -10.09
CA GLY A 53 29.09 -16.63 -8.67
C GLY A 53 30.56 -16.31 -8.40
N ASP A 54 31.46 -16.90 -9.18
CA ASP A 54 32.91 -16.69 -9.09
C ASP A 54 33.37 -15.32 -9.62
N ASP A 55 32.53 -14.68 -10.46
CA ASP A 55 32.78 -13.35 -11.00
C ASP A 55 32.28 -12.24 -10.07
N VAL A 56 31.48 -12.57 -9.04
CA VAL A 56 31.06 -11.61 -8.03
C VAL A 56 32.25 -11.21 -7.16
N VAL A 57 32.60 -9.92 -7.20
CA VAL A 57 33.75 -9.37 -6.48
C VAL A 57 33.34 -8.82 -5.12
N ALA A 58 32.26 -8.04 -5.09
CA ALA A 58 31.73 -7.44 -3.88
C ALA A 58 30.26 -7.08 -4.07
N PHE A 59 29.53 -6.95 -2.97
CA PHE A 59 28.20 -6.36 -3.01
C PHE A 59 27.98 -5.46 -1.78
N ARG A 60 27.06 -4.52 -1.93
CA ARG A 60 26.51 -3.73 -0.84
C ARG A 60 24.99 -3.76 -0.94
N VAL A 61 24.31 -4.11 0.16
CA VAL A 61 22.87 -3.87 0.27
C VAL A 61 22.64 -2.37 0.29
N VAL A 62 21.88 -1.86 -0.67
CA VAL A 62 21.53 -0.45 -0.77
C VAL A 62 20.08 -0.24 -0.35
N PRO A 63 19.74 0.89 0.29
CA PRO A 63 18.35 1.21 0.58
C PRO A 63 17.52 1.22 -0.71
N GLU A 64 16.22 0.99 -0.59
CA GLU A 64 15.30 1.23 -1.70
C GLU A 64 15.43 2.66 -2.22
N GLN A 65 15.07 2.89 -3.49
CA GLN A 65 15.03 4.26 -3.98
C GLN A 65 14.05 5.06 -3.12
N PRO A 66 14.41 6.29 -2.70
CA PRO A 66 13.50 7.12 -1.93
C PRO A 66 12.23 7.34 -2.74
N VAL A 67 11.09 6.94 -2.18
CA VAL A 67 9.78 7.24 -2.76
C VAL A 67 9.66 8.76 -2.91
N ARG A 68 9.32 9.27 -4.09
CA ARG A 68 9.22 10.73 -4.31
C ARG A 68 7.96 11.27 -3.66
N VAL A 69 8.00 12.53 -3.20
CA VAL A 69 6.82 13.21 -2.60
C VAL A 69 5.60 13.16 -3.53
N GLY A 70 5.81 13.34 -4.84
CA GLY A 70 4.75 13.22 -5.85
C GLY A 70 4.12 11.81 -5.90
N ALA A 71 4.92 10.75 -5.74
CA ALA A 71 4.40 9.38 -5.70
C ALA A 71 3.58 9.11 -4.43
N ILE A 72 4.01 9.65 -3.27
CA ILE A 72 3.21 9.59 -2.03
C ILE A 72 1.87 10.29 -2.24
N ARG A 73 1.89 11.51 -2.80
CA ARG A 73 0.69 12.29 -3.07
C ARG A 73 -0.27 11.57 -4.01
N ASN A 74 0.23 11.00 -5.11
CA ASN A 74 -0.59 10.30 -6.08
C ASN A 74 -1.26 9.06 -5.48
N LEU A 75 -0.51 8.27 -4.71
CA LEU A 75 -1.07 7.11 -4.02
C LEU A 75 -2.08 7.51 -2.95
N GLU A 76 -1.77 8.51 -2.12
CA GLU A 76 -2.69 8.98 -1.07
C GLU A 76 -3.95 9.62 -1.65
N HIS A 77 -3.88 10.25 -2.83
CA HIS A 77 -5.05 10.70 -3.58
C HIS A 77 -5.96 9.53 -3.94
N ALA A 78 -5.43 8.53 -4.65
CA ALA A 78 -6.20 7.34 -5.02
C ALA A 78 -6.75 6.61 -3.77
N ALA A 79 -5.93 6.47 -2.72
CA ALA A 79 -6.34 5.84 -1.48
C ALA A 79 -7.45 6.59 -0.73
N ALA A 80 -7.46 7.92 -0.80
CA ALA A 80 -8.52 8.73 -0.24
C ALA A 80 -9.85 8.52 -0.98
N LEU A 81 -9.83 8.46 -2.31
CA LEU A 81 -11.00 8.19 -3.14
C LEU A 81 -11.53 6.76 -2.99
N ALA A 82 -10.64 5.80 -2.71
CA ALA A 82 -10.97 4.39 -2.52
C ALA A 82 -11.64 4.07 -1.17
N TRP A 83 -11.60 5.01 -0.22
CA TRP A 83 -12.32 4.91 1.06
C TRP A 83 -12.69 6.31 1.57
N PRO A 84 -13.65 6.98 0.91
CA PRO A 84 -13.86 8.43 1.03
C PRO A 84 -14.78 8.83 2.20
N GLY A 85 -15.41 7.87 2.87
CA GLY A 85 -16.55 8.17 3.75
C GLY A 85 -17.84 8.34 2.95
N THR A 86 -18.94 8.68 3.62
CA THR A 86 -20.26 8.86 2.99
C THR A 86 -20.48 10.27 2.49
N GLU A 87 -19.72 11.23 3.01
CA GLU A 87 -19.65 12.61 2.53
C GLU A 87 -18.19 13.02 2.45
N GLN A 88 -17.85 13.85 1.46
CA GLN A 88 -16.49 14.28 1.18
C GLN A 88 -16.47 15.72 0.68
N GLN A 89 -15.35 16.40 0.91
CA GLN A 89 -15.16 17.77 0.47
C GLN A 89 -13.69 18.04 0.14
N TRP A 90 -13.44 18.68 -1.00
CA TRP A 90 -12.14 19.29 -1.27
C TRP A 90 -12.03 20.65 -0.55
N LEU A 91 -10.91 20.89 0.12
CA LEU A 91 -10.60 22.16 0.77
C LEU A 91 -9.13 22.50 0.51
N ASP A 92 -8.86 23.38 -0.45
CA ASP A 92 -7.51 23.92 -0.72
C ASP A 92 -6.39 22.86 -0.74
N GLY A 93 -6.60 21.76 -1.45
CA GLY A 93 -5.63 20.67 -1.56
C GLY A 93 -5.70 19.61 -0.45
N TRP A 94 -6.70 19.70 0.43
CA TRP A 94 -7.09 18.66 1.35
C TRP A 94 -8.32 17.91 0.86
N PHE A 95 -8.33 16.59 1.04
CA PHE A 95 -9.52 15.77 0.86
C PHE A 95 -10.11 15.44 2.22
N LEU A 96 -11.24 16.07 2.55
CA LEU A 96 -11.95 15.85 3.81
C LEU A 96 -12.92 14.69 3.63
N ARG A 97 -12.87 13.74 4.55
CA ARG A 97 -13.71 12.54 4.56
C ARG A 97 -14.56 12.52 5.82
N PHE A 98 -15.87 12.36 5.64
CA PHE A 98 -16.86 12.31 6.71
C PHE A 98 -17.61 10.98 6.64
N GLY A 99 -17.18 10.03 7.46
CA GLY A 99 -17.71 8.67 7.53
C GLY A 99 -18.48 8.39 8.82
N GLY A 100 -19.01 9.44 9.47
CA GLY A 100 -19.74 9.31 10.73
C GLY A 100 -18.93 8.71 11.89
N GLY A 101 -17.59 8.79 11.83
CA GLY A 101 -16.71 8.14 12.81
C GLY A 101 -16.56 6.61 12.66
N ALA A 102 -17.18 5.98 11.65
CA ALA A 102 -17.18 4.51 11.49
C ALA A 102 -15.77 3.90 11.43
N THR A 103 -14.82 4.59 10.78
CA THR A 103 -13.40 4.22 10.81
C THR A 103 -12.53 5.48 10.74
N ARG A 104 -11.30 5.44 11.27
CA ARG A 104 -10.32 6.51 11.08
C ARG A 104 -10.09 6.85 9.60
N ARG A 105 -10.04 5.83 8.73
CA ARG A 105 -9.87 6.02 7.28
C ARG A 105 -11.07 6.74 6.65
N ALA A 106 -12.30 6.36 6.98
CA ALA A 106 -13.49 7.03 6.46
C ALA A 106 -13.72 8.43 7.07
N ASN A 107 -13.09 8.75 8.19
CA ASN A 107 -13.33 9.98 8.95
C ASN A 107 -12.01 10.70 9.28
N SER A 108 -11.28 11.13 8.25
CA SER A 108 -10.06 11.92 8.40
C SER A 108 -9.74 12.74 7.16
N ALA A 109 -9.06 13.87 7.37
CA ALA A 109 -8.58 14.76 6.34
C ALA A 109 -7.25 14.27 5.76
N VAL A 110 -7.11 14.29 4.43
CA VAL A 110 -5.86 13.90 3.74
C VAL A 110 -5.18 15.16 3.15
N PRO A 111 -4.03 15.58 3.69
CA PRO A 111 -3.30 16.78 3.25
C PRO A 111 -2.46 16.50 1.99
N LEU A 112 -3.07 16.50 0.81
CA LEU A 112 -2.33 16.28 -0.43
C LEU A 112 -1.44 17.48 -0.78
N HIS A 113 -1.90 18.69 -0.45
CA HIS A 113 -1.12 19.93 -0.58
C HIS A 113 -1.25 20.78 0.69
N PHE A 114 -0.46 20.45 1.71
CA PHE A 114 -0.37 21.26 2.92
C PHE A 114 0.66 22.38 2.76
N THR A 115 0.27 23.62 3.08
CA THR A 115 1.20 24.76 3.00
C THR A 115 1.36 25.52 4.31
N SER A 116 0.33 25.56 5.17
CA SER A 116 0.38 26.37 6.38
C SER A 116 -0.51 25.86 7.51
N HIS A 117 -0.11 26.18 8.73
CA HIS A 117 -0.86 25.83 9.95
C HIS A 117 -2.31 26.36 9.96
N ALA A 118 -2.61 27.48 9.29
CA ALA A 118 -3.96 28.04 9.19
C ALA A 118 -4.96 27.08 8.52
N GLU A 119 -4.50 26.21 7.61
CA GLU A 119 -5.34 25.19 6.96
C GLU A 119 -5.85 24.15 7.96
N ILE A 120 -5.10 23.86 9.04
CA ILE A 120 -5.52 22.91 10.08
C ILE A 120 -6.74 23.46 10.82
N VAL A 121 -6.74 24.75 11.15
CA VAL A 121 -7.87 25.44 11.78
C VAL A 121 -9.09 25.41 10.88
N ALA A 122 -8.92 25.76 9.60
CA ALA A 122 -10.02 25.78 8.63
C ALA A 122 -10.64 24.38 8.49
N MET A 123 -9.82 23.36 8.24
CA MET A 123 -10.26 21.97 8.13
C MET A 123 -10.96 21.49 9.41
N ALA A 124 -10.41 21.78 10.60
CA ALA A 124 -11.01 21.40 11.86
C ALA A 124 -12.43 21.97 12.04
N GLY A 125 -12.68 23.19 11.55
CA GLY A 125 -14.00 23.81 11.52
C GLY A 125 -15.05 22.99 10.74
N HIS A 126 -14.67 22.36 9.62
CA HIS A 126 -15.58 21.53 8.83
C HIS A 126 -16.00 20.25 9.56
N TYR A 127 -15.12 19.67 10.36
CA TYR A 127 -15.42 18.52 11.23
C TYR A 127 -16.28 18.93 12.43
N ALA A 128 -15.94 20.04 13.08
CA ALA A 128 -16.70 20.58 14.21
C ALA A 128 -18.14 20.92 13.83
N ALA A 129 -18.37 21.51 12.66
CA ALA A 129 -19.71 21.81 12.14
C ALA A 129 -20.59 20.55 11.94
N ARG A 130 -19.99 19.37 11.86
CA ARG A 130 -20.66 18.06 11.75
C ARG A 130 -20.67 17.27 13.06
N GLY A 131 -20.13 17.83 14.15
CA GLY A 131 -19.98 17.13 15.42
C GLY A 131 -19.02 15.93 15.35
N LEU A 132 -18.06 15.96 14.42
CA LEU A 132 -17.09 14.89 14.20
C LEU A 132 -15.71 15.28 14.73
N PRO A 133 -14.89 14.30 15.17
CA PRO A 133 -13.50 14.57 15.53
C PRO A 133 -12.69 14.94 14.29
N ALA A 134 -11.93 16.03 14.39
CA ALA A 134 -10.99 16.47 13.37
C ALA A 134 -9.69 15.64 13.46
N VAL A 135 -9.56 14.66 12.56
CA VAL A 135 -8.40 13.78 12.49
C VAL A 135 -7.71 13.97 11.14
N ILE A 136 -6.38 14.10 11.15
CA ILE A 136 -5.55 14.17 9.95
C ILE A 136 -4.93 12.80 9.73
N SER A 137 -5.13 12.24 8.54
CA SER A 137 -4.32 11.14 8.02
C SER A 137 -3.07 11.78 7.46
N ALA A 138 -1.93 11.66 8.15
CA ALA A 138 -0.69 12.37 7.87
C ALA A 138 0.37 11.42 7.26
N PRO A 139 0.53 11.39 5.94
CA PRO A 139 1.59 10.66 5.28
C PRO A 139 2.93 11.37 5.49
N ASP A 140 3.97 10.59 5.78
CA ASP A 140 5.33 11.11 5.91
C ASP A 140 5.68 11.94 4.67
N ARG A 141 6.27 13.12 4.90
CA ARG A 141 6.72 14.08 3.87
C ARG A 141 5.62 14.83 3.12
N LEU A 142 4.33 14.50 3.31
CA LEU A 142 3.22 15.38 2.92
C LEU A 142 2.77 16.24 4.09
N PHE A 143 2.81 15.70 5.31
CA PHE A 143 2.46 16.42 6.51
C PHE A 143 3.48 16.13 7.61
N ARG A 144 4.19 17.16 8.08
CA ARG A 144 5.16 17.02 9.17
C ARG A 144 4.46 17.21 10.50
N ILE A 145 4.39 16.14 11.29
CA ILE A 145 3.94 16.20 12.68
C ILE A 145 5.12 16.69 13.54
N PRO A 146 4.94 17.72 14.39
CA PRO A 146 5.97 18.17 15.33
C PRO A 146 6.36 17.08 16.34
N ASP A 147 7.61 17.12 16.81
CA ASP A 147 8.11 16.17 17.79
C ASP A 147 7.32 16.30 19.12
N GLY A 148 6.98 15.16 19.72
CA GLY A 148 6.23 15.10 20.98
C GLY A 148 4.70 15.20 20.82
N VAL A 149 4.19 15.50 19.64
CA VAL A 149 2.74 15.46 19.36
C VAL A 149 2.25 14.00 19.36
N PRO A 150 1.20 13.66 20.12
CA PRO A 150 0.62 12.33 20.11
C PRO A 150 0.18 11.90 18.71
N THR A 151 0.50 10.66 18.34
CA THR A 151 0.03 10.06 17.09
C THR A 151 -0.56 8.70 17.36
N ASP A 152 -1.41 8.24 16.46
CA ASP A 152 -2.13 6.98 16.56
C ASP A 152 -2.01 6.20 15.25
N ALA A 153 -2.11 4.87 15.37
CA ALA A 153 -2.09 3.90 14.29
C ALA A 153 -1.09 4.24 13.19
N GLU A 154 0.20 4.07 13.48
CA GLU A 154 1.23 4.11 12.46
C GLU A 154 0.93 3.04 11.41
N ASN A 155 0.62 3.46 10.19
CA ASN A 155 0.37 2.60 9.05
C ASN A 155 1.62 2.51 8.18
N LEU A 156 1.94 1.29 7.79
CA LEU A 156 2.82 0.98 6.69
C LEU A 156 1.98 0.93 5.42
N VAL A 157 2.19 1.88 4.52
CA VAL A 157 1.62 1.82 3.18
C VAL A 157 2.56 1.02 2.31
N MET A 158 2.10 -0.14 1.84
CA MET A 158 2.90 -1.06 1.05
C MET A 158 2.31 -1.18 -0.35
N THR A 159 3.16 -1.34 -1.36
CA THR A 159 2.75 -1.38 -2.77
C THR A 159 3.33 -2.59 -3.50
N ALA A 160 2.60 -3.10 -4.49
CA ALA A 160 3.04 -4.11 -5.43
C ALA A 160 2.55 -3.77 -6.85
N GLU A 161 3.19 -4.35 -7.86
CA GLU A 161 2.66 -4.33 -9.22
C GLU A 161 1.49 -5.34 -9.33
N VAL A 162 0.53 -5.05 -10.19
CA VAL A 162 -0.64 -5.91 -10.45
C VAL A 162 -0.56 -6.38 -11.89
N GLU A 163 -0.50 -7.69 -12.04
CA GLU A 163 -0.66 -8.35 -13.32
C GLU A 163 -2.13 -8.75 -13.51
N PRO A 164 -2.67 -8.69 -14.73
CA PRO A 164 -3.97 -9.28 -15.03
C PRO A 164 -3.97 -10.76 -14.60
N GLY A 165 -4.86 -11.10 -13.67
CA GLY A 165 -5.00 -12.47 -13.20
C GLY A 165 -5.86 -13.30 -14.15
N THR A 166 -5.72 -14.62 -14.06
CA THR A 166 -6.76 -15.54 -14.52
C THR A 166 -7.88 -15.58 -13.47
N ALA A 167 -9.14 -15.67 -13.89
CA ALA A 167 -10.29 -15.86 -13.01
C ALA A 167 -10.01 -16.89 -11.91
N GLY A 168 -9.90 -16.40 -10.67
CA GLY A 168 -9.55 -17.20 -9.50
C GLY A 168 -10.77 -17.80 -8.81
N GLU A 169 -10.51 -18.59 -7.76
CA GLU A 169 -11.56 -19.20 -6.91
C GLU A 169 -12.36 -18.17 -6.08
N VAL A 170 -11.94 -16.91 -6.07
CA VAL A 170 -12.56 -15.85 -5.27
C VAL A 170 -13.71 -15.23 -6.06
N THR A 171 -14.93 -15.35 -5.54
CA THR A 171 -16.07 -14.60 -6.06
C THR A 171 -16.00 -13.16 -5.53
N VAL A 172 -16.06 -12.18 -6.44
CA VAL A 172 -16.05 -10.75 -6.10
C VAL A 172 -17.37 -10.11 -6.53
N SER A 173 -18.12 -9.59 -5.57
CA SER A 173 -19.40 -8.88 -5.77
C SER A 173 -19.21 -7.37 -5.67
N ALA A 174 -20.08 -6.58 -6.31
CA ALA A 174 -20.08 -5.12 -6.18
C ALA A 174 -20.59 -4.62 -4.81
N VAL A 175 -21.31 -5.46 -4.07
CA VAL A 175 -21.84 -5.17 -2.73
C VAL A 175 -21.55 -6.32 -1.76
N PRO A 176 -21.32 -6.05 -0.47
CA PRO A 176 -21.20 -7.10 0.53
C PRO A 176 -22.58 -7.68 0.84
N ASP A 177 -22.71 -9.01 0.81
CA ASP A 177 -23.93 -9.68 1.29
C ASP A 177 -23.90 -9.87 2.83
N GLU A 178 -25.00 -10.38 3.39
CA GLU A 178 -25.12 -10.61 4.84
C GLU A 178 -24.01 -11.53 5.38
N ARG A 179 -23.59 -12.50 4.56
CA ARG A 179 -22.52 -13.43 4.91
C ARG A 179 -21.17 -12.73 5.00
N TRP A 180 -20.86 -11.87 4.03
CA TRP A 180 -19.64 -11.08 4.02
C TRP A 180 -19.57 -10.18 5.25
N LEU A 181 -20.69 -9.50 5.56
CA LEU A 181 -20.80 -8.63 6.73
C LEU A 181 -20.62 -9.39 8.05
N THR A 182 -21.20 -10.59 8.15
CA THR A 182 -21.03 -11.46 9.33
C THR A 182 -19.58 -11.89 9.52
N LEU A 183 -18.91 -12.31 8.44
CA LEU A 183 -17.52 -12.75 8.48
C LEU A 183 -16.51 -11.61 8.68
N TYR A 184 -16.86 -10.36 8.37
CA TYR A 184 -15.95 -9.23 8.54
C TYR A 184 -15.73 -8.86 10.02
N GLU A 185 -16.66 -9.24 10.90
CA GLU A 185 -16.58 -9.05 12.37
C GLU A 185 -16.27 -7.61 12.81
N ARG A 186 -16.66 -6.62 12.00
CA ARG A 186 -16.53 -5.20 12.33
C ARG A 186 -17.79 -4.44 11.96
N ASP A 187 -18.23 -3.59 12.87
CA ASP A 187 -19.39 -2.72 12.68
C ASP A 187 -19.02 -1.52 11.79
N VAL A 188 -18.98 -1.74 10.47
CA VAL A 188 -18.82 -0.69 9.48
C VAL A 188 -20.07 -0.68 8.60
N PRO A 189 -20.83 0.42 8.54
CA PRO A 189 -22.06 0.49 7.76
C PRO A 189 -21.81 0.17 6.27
N PRO A 190 -22.70 -0.59 5.61
CA PRO A 190 -22.57 -0.87 4.18
C PRO A 190 -22.36 0.37 3.30
N PRO A 191 -23.03 1.53 3.54
CA PRO A 191 -22.75 2.75 2.77
C PRO A 191 -21.30 3.24 2.89
N VAL A 192 -20.62 3.03 4.02
CA VAL A 192 -19.20 3.36 4.19
C VAL A 192 -18.32 2.32 3.49
N LEU A 193 -18.70 1.04 3.53
CA LEU A 193 -17.98 -0.03 2.85
C LEU A 193 -18.02 0.12 1.32
N THR A 194 -19.18 0.45 0.76
CA THR A 194 -19.37 0.55 -0.70
C THR A 194 -18.95 1.90 -1.27
N ALA A 195 -18.73 2.92 -0.44
CA ALA A 195 -18.30 4.23 -0.92
C ALA A 195 -16.94 4.17 -1.65
N VAL A 196 -16.93 4.74 -2.84
CA VAL A 196 -15.77 4.99 -3.70
C VAL A 196 -16.07 6.23 -4.54
N VAL A 197 -15.08 7.10 -4.75
CA VAL A 197 -15.20 8.25 -5.66
C VAL A 197 -14.50 7.90 -6.97
N ASP A 198 -15.19 8.10 -8.09
CA ASP A 198 -14.67 7.92 -9.46
C ASP A 198 -13.93 6.59 -9.66
N GLY A 199 -14.50 5.50 -9.14
CA GLY A 199 -13.86 4.20 -9.12
C GLY A 199 -14.83 3.04 -8.93
N GLU A 200 -14.28 1.85 -8.80
CA GLU A 200 -15.02 0.61 -8.59
C GLU A 200 -14.67 -0.02 -7.25
N VAL A 201 -15.61 -0.77 -6.67
CA VAL A 201 -15.39 -1.53 -5.44
C VAL A 201 -15.84 -2.98 -5.62
N GLY A 202 -15.09 -3.89 -5.02
CA GLY A 202 -15.35 -5.31 -5.03
C GLY A 202 -15.23 -5.91 -3.63
N PHE A 203 -16.10 -6.87 -3.32
CA PHE A 203 -16.18 -7.61 -2.07
C PHE A 203 -15.93 -9.08 -2.37
N GLY A 204 -14.73 -9.54 -2.03
CA GLY A 204 -14.32 -10.94 -2.21
C GLY A 204 -14.71 -11.79 -1.01
N ALA A 205 -15.17 -13.00 -1.29
CA ALA A 205 -15.38 -14.05 -0.31
C ALA A 205 -14.71 -15.35 -0.78
N LEU A 206 -14.18 -16.13 0.16
CA LEU A 206 -13.52 -17.41 -0.12
C LEU A 206 -13.76 -18.42 1.00
N ALA A 207 -14.12 -19.64 0.60
CA ALA A 207 -14.24 -20.82 1.46
C ALA A 207 -15.05 -20.58 2.74
N ASP A 208 -16.05 -19.70 2.67
CA ASP A 208 -16.97 -19.42 3.78
C ASP A 208 -16.31 -18.94 5.08
N ALA A 209 -15.06 -18.47 4.96
CA ALA A 209 -14.16 -18.26 6.09
C ALA A 209 -13.27 -17.02 5.91
N ALA A 210 -13.17 -16.49 4.69
CA ALA A 210 -12.32 -15.35 4.39
C ALA A 210 -13.07 -14.31 3.56
N VAL A 211 -12.93 -13.05 3.93
CA VAL A 211 -13.54 -11.90 3.25
C VAL A 211 -12.54 -10.77 3.08
N GLY A 212 -12.71 -9.99 2.02
CA GLY A 212 -11.88 -8.82 1.77
C GLY A 212 -12.55 -7.85 0.82
N ARG A 213 -12.06 -6.62 0.80
CA ARG A 213 -12.50 -5.55 -0.10
C ARG A 213 -11.34 -5.09 -0.97
N VAL A 214 -11.64 -4.80 -2.23
CA VAL A 214 -10.73 -4.13 -3.16
C VAL A 214 -11.44 -2.94 -3.76
N ALA A 215 -10.75 -1.81 -3.94
CA ALA A 215 -11.26 -0.66 -4.66
C ALA A 215 -10.26 -0.23 -5.74
N ILE A 216 -10.76 0.11 -6.93
CA ILE A 216 -9.97 0.59 -8.05
C ILE A 216 -10.22 2.08 -8.19
N THR A 217 -9.16 2.88 -8.12
CA THR A 217 -9.21 4.33 -8.24
C THR A 217 -7.99 4.84 -9.01
N GLU A 218 -8.13 5.98 -9.68
CA GLU A 218 -7.07 6.56 -10.49
C GLU A 218 -6.36 7.67 -9.72
N ALA A 219 -5.03 7.69 -9.79
CA ALA A 219 -4.22 8.77 -9.28
C ALA A 219 -4.04 9.88 -10.33
N PRO A 220 -3.66 11.12 -9.96
CA PRO A 220 -3.47 12.22 -10.91
C PRO A 220 -2.41 11.98 -11.99
N ASP A 221 -1.49 11.02 -11.80
CA ASP A 221 -0.51 10.61 -12.81
C ASP A 221 -1.03 9.53 -13.78
N GLY A 222 -2.32 9.19 -13.71
CA GLY A 222 -2.97 8.15 -14.50
C GLY A 222 -2.74 6.72 -13.98
N THR A 223 -2.01 6.54 -12.87
CA THR A 223 -1.84 5.21 -12.27
C THR A 223 -3.17 4.72 -11.72
N ARG A 224 -3.62 3.54 -12.15
CA ARG A 224 -4.80 2.86 -11.59
C ARG A 224 -4.40 1.92 -10.46
N TRP A 225 -4.89 2.23 -9.27
CA TRP A 225 -4.54 1.56 -8.03
C TRP A 225 -5.64 0.63 -7.54
N ALA A 226 -5.27 -0.60 -7.20
CA ALA A 226 -6.09 -1.56 -6.44
C ALA A 226 -5.78 -1.45 -4.94
N GLY A 227 -6.68 -0.84 -4.18
CA GLY A 227 -6.60 -0.74 -2.72
C GLY A 227 -7.22 -1.96 -2.04
N VAL A 228 -6.41 -2.86 -1.50
CA VAL A 228 -6.91 -4.02 -0.73
C VAL A 228 -7.08 -3.62 0.73
N SER A 229 -8.25 -3.93 1.27
CA SER A 229 -8.71 -3.50 2.59
C SER A 229 -9.72 -4.48 3.17
N ALA A 230 -10.09 -4.30 4.45
CA ALA A 230 -11.10 -5.13 5.13
C ALA A 230 -10.83 -6.65 5.05
N VAL A 231 -9.57 -7.07 4.97
CA VAL A 231 -9.19 -8.48 4.89
C VAL A 231 -9.38 -9.14 6.25
N HIS A 232 -10.20 -10.17 6.31
CA HIS A 232 -10.44 -10.97 7.50
C HIS A 232 -10.48 -12.46 7.16
N VAL A 233 -9.95 -13.29 8.06
CA VAL A 233 -10.09 -14.75 8.04
C VAL A 233 -10.51 -15.18 9.43
N VAL A 234 -11.62 -15.90 9.51
CA VAL A 234 -12.17 -16.44 10.78
C VAL A 234 -11.11 -17.28 11.49
N GLU A 235 -11.08 -17.20 12.81
CA GLU A 235 -9.98 -17.76 13.60
C GLU A 235 -9.74 -19.25 13.35
N SER A 236 -10.82 -20.04 13.25
CA SER A 236 -10.79 -21.49 13.02
C SER A 236 -10.19 -21.90 11.66
N ALA A 237 -10.11 -20.98 10.70
CA ALA A 237 -9.61 -21.23 9.35
C ALA A 237 -8.26 -20.54 9.04
N ARG A 238 -7.63 -19.93 10.05
CA ARG A 238 -6.32 -19.26 9.89
C ARG A 238 -5.21 -20.27 9.61
N ARG A 239 -4.07 -19.75 9.10
CA ARG A 239 -2.85 -20.52 8.76
C ARG A 239 -3.02 -21.55 7.63
N GLN A 240 -4.13 -21.51 6.89
CA GLN A 240 -4.39 -22.39 5.73
C GLN A 240 -4.17 -21.68 4.37
N GLY A 241 -3.50 -20.53 4.37
CA GLY A 241 -3.22 -19.77 3.14
C GLY A 241 -4.41 -18.99 2.56
N LEU A 242 -5.59 -18.99 3.23
CA LEU A 242 -6.80 -18.32 2.74
C LEU A 242 -6.61 -16.83 2.48
N ALA A 243 -5.96 -16.09 3.37
CA ALA A 243 -5.73 -14.65 3.20
C ALA A 243 -4.92 -14.34 1.93
N ARG A 244 -3.91 -15.17 1.61
CA ARG A 244 -3.12 -15.05 0.38
C ARG A 244 -3.99 -15.29 -0.85
N ARG A 245 -4.71 -16.43 -0.88
CA ARG A 245 -5.60 -16.79 -2.01
C ARG A 245 -6.68 -15.72 -2.25
N LEU A 246 -7.30 -15.23 -1.17
CA LEU A 246 -8.25 -14.13 -1.21
C LEU A 246 -7.64 -12.86 -1.82
N CYS A 247 -6.50 -12.40 -1.30
CA CYS A 247 -5.85 -11.20 -1.83
C CYS A 247 -5.40 -11.37 -3.28
N THR A 248 -4.87 -12.54 -3.66
CA THR A 248 -4.52 -12.85 -5.05
C THR A 248 -5.74 -12.77 -5.97
N GLY A 249 -6.89 -13.32 -5.56
CA GLY A 249 -8.13 -13.23 -6.34
C GLY A 249 -8.67 -11.80 -6.46
N LEU A 250 -8.61 -11.02 -5.37
CA LEU A 250 -8.98 -9.59 -5.39
C LEU A 250 -8.09 -8.77 -6.33
N LEU A 251 -6.78 -9.02 -6.31
CA LEU A 251 -5.82 -8.36 -7.19
C LEU A 251 -6.00 -8.79 -8.66
N GLY A 252 -6.27 -10.06 -8.92
CA GLY A 252 -6.60 -10.55 -10.26
C GLY A 252 -7.85 -9.88 -10.82
N TRP A 253 -8.92 -9.80 -10.02
CA TRP A 253 -10.17 -9.10 -10.37
C TRP A 253 -9.92 -7.62 -10.70
N ALA A 254 -9.02 -6.96 -9.96
CA ALA A 254 -8.66 -5.57 -10.22
C ALA A 254 -7.77 -5.40 -11.45
N GLY A 255 -6.85 -6.33 -11.70
CA GLY A 255 -6.00 -6.35 -12.89
C GLY A 255 -6.79 -6.52 -14.18
N GLU A 256 -7.82 -7.38 -14.19
CA GLU A 256 -8.78 -7.50 -15.30
C GLU A 256 -9.53 -6.20 -15.60
N ARG A 257 -9.61 -5.29 -14.62
CA ARG A 257 -10.24 -3.95 -14.70
C ARG A 257 -9.22 -2.83 -14.86
N GLY A 258 -7.99 -3.17 -15.24
CA GLY A 258 -6.96 -2.22 -15.62
C GLY A 258 -6.20 -1.58 -14.45
N ALA A 259 -6.34 -2.10 -13.22
CA ALA A 259 -5.42 -1.74 -12.15
C ALA A 259 -4.03 -2.28 -12.47
N THR A 260 -3.01 -1.42 -12.46
CA THR A 260 -1.62 -1.80 -12.74
C THR A 260 -0.78 -1.87 -11.49
N ARG A 261 -1.23 -1.24 -10.40
CA ARG A 261 -0.57 -1.30 -9.10
C ARG A 261 -1.56 -1.56 -7.98
N ALA A 262 -1.07 -2.10 -6.88
CA ALA A 262 -1.85 -2.34 -5.68
C ALA A 262 -1.22 -1.67 -4.48
N TYR A 263 -2.05 -1.34 -3.50
CA TYR A 263 -1.59 -0.90 -2.19
C TYR A 263 -2.40 -1.53 -1.06
N VAL A 264 -1.76 -1.60 0.09
CA VAL A 264 -2.38 -1.92 1.39
C VAL A 264 -1.89 -0.94 2.44
N GLN A 265 -2.72 -0.69 3.44
CA GLN A 265 -2.37 0.09 4.62
C GLN A 265 -2.51 -0.80 5.84
N VAL A 266 -1.39 -1.07 6.51
CA VAL A 266 -1.29 -2.04 7.59
C VAL A 266 -0.72 -1.36 8.83
N VAL A 267 -1.41 -1.45 9.96
CA VAL A 267 -0.88 -0.93 11.23
C VAL A 267 0.43 -1.66 11.55
N SER A 268 1.45 -0.92 12.00
CA SER A 268 2.83 -1.41 12.06
C SER A 268 3.04 -2.57 13.04
N ASP A 269 2.17 -2.70 14.04
CA ASP A 269 2.09 -3.79 15.02
C ASP A 269 1.44 -5.07 14.49
N ASN A 270 0.76 -5.03 13.34
CA ASN A 270 0.14 -6.19 12.73
C ASN A 270 1.15 -7.02 11.93
N GLU A 271 2.04 -7.70 12.66
CA GLU A 271 3.10 -8.52 12.05
C GLU A 271 2.56 -9.62 11.12
N GLY A 272 1.40 -10.19 11.44
CA GLY A 272 0.77 -11.25 10.64
C GLY A 272 0.40 -10.75 9.24
N ALA A 273 -0.28 -9.60 9.17
CA ALA A 273 -0.63 -8.97 7.90
C ALA A 273 0.63 -8.48 7.15
N ARG A 274 1.59 -7.86 7.85
CA ARG A 274 2.84 -7.42 7.23
C ARG A 274 3.58 -8.56 6.53
N ARG A 275 3.83 -9.66 7.23
CA ARG A 275 4.49 -10.85 6.64
C ARG A 275 3.71 -11.43 5.47
N LEU A 276 2.37 -11.44 5.54
CA LEU A 276 1.54 -11.88 4.42
C LEU A 276 1.82 -11.03 3.17
N TYR A 277 1.76 -9.71 3.29
CA TYR A 277 1.94 -8.82 2.14
C TYR A 277 3.38 -8.81 1.62
N GLU A 278 4.39 -8.85 2.49
CA GLU A 278 5.81 -9.01 2.10
C GLU A 278 6.01 -10.27 1.24
N GLN A 279 5.46 -11.41 1.68
CA GLN A 279 5.54 -12.64 0.89
C GLN A 279 4.65 -12.65 -0.37
N MET A 280 3.79 -11.64 -0.54
CA MET A 280 3.04 -11.40 -1.77
C MET A 280 3.74 -10.39 -2.68
N GLY A 281 4.96 -9.96 -2.34
CA GLY A 281 5.75 -9.02 -3.14
C GLY A 281 5.45 -7.54 -2.85
N PHE A 282 4.64 -7.23 -1.84
CA PHE A 282 4.46 -5.85 -1.43
C PHE A 282 5.71 -5.33 -0.72
N THR A 283 6.11 -4.12 -1.08
CA THR A 283 7.25 -3.41 -0.48
C THR A 283 6.77 -2.13 0.20
N LEU A 284 7.48 -1.69 1.25
CA LEU A 284 7.14 -0.45 1.95
C LEU A 284 7.30 0.76 1.01
N HIS A 285 6.22 1.50 0.79
CA HIS A 285 6.23 2.75 0.01
C HIS A 285 6.45 3.96 0.93
N HIS A 286 5.64 4.08 1.96
CA HIS A 286 5.76 5.15 2.95
C HIS A 286 5.01 4.81 4.23
N ARG A 287 5.14 5.65 5.24
CA ARG A 287 4.37 5.55 6.49
C ARG A 287 3.37 6.69 6.56
N SER A 288 2.28 6.44 7.27
CA SER A 288 1.32 7.48 7.63
C SER A 288 0.85 7.26 9.07
N ARG A 289 0.44 8.35 9.71
CA ARG A 289 -0.05 8.34 11.10
C ARG A 289 -1.35 9.12 11.16
N TYR A 290 -2.16 8.84 12.17
CA TYR A 290 -3.28 9.70 12.51
C TYR A 290 -2.87 10.65 13.63
N VAL A 291 -3.26 11.91 13.50
CA VAL A 291 -3.06 12.95 14.52
C VAL A 291 -4.34 13.75 14.64
N ARG A 292 -4.73 14.13 15.85
CA ARG A 292 -5.89 15.00 16.03
C ARG A 292 -5.49 16.43 15.73
N ALA A 293 -6.39 17.19 15.10
CA ALA A 293 -6.14 18.60 14.85
C ALA A 293 -5.91 19.36 16.17
N GLU A 294 -6.62 18.99 17.24
CA GLU A 294 -6.47 19.60 18.58
C GLU A 294 -5.06 19.46 19.17
N ASP A 295 -4.32 18.40 18.84
CA ASP A 295 -2.96 18.18 19.34
C ASP A 295 -1.91 19.01 18.57
N LEU A 296 -2.32 19.65 17.48
CA LEU A 296 -1.46 20.47 16.63
C LEU A 296 -1.68 21.97 16.82
N LEU A 297 -2.88 22.37 17.26
CA LEU A 297 -3.35 23.74 17.47
C LEU A 297 -3.00 24.26 18.87
#